data_AF-Q59XY9-F1
#
_entry.id   AF-Q59XY9-F1
#
_cell.length_a   1.000
_cell.length_b   1.000
_cell.length_c   1.000
_cell.angle_alpha   90.00
_cell.angle_beta   90.00
_cell.angle_gamma   90.00
#
_symmetry.space_group_name_H-M   'P 1'
#
loop_
_entity.id
_entity.type
_entity.pdbx_description
1 polymer ?
#
loop_
_entity_poly.entity_id
_entity_poly.type
_entity_poly.pdbx_seq_one_letter_code
_entity_poly.pdbx_strand_id
1 'polypeptide(L)'
;MASITSNSQILINNDSSTNKAPTTNERQLRRINHPPNLRIVPPLNFCPVENQLYRSGQPSIINQSFLNQLNLKTIIWLSSEEPTDEFLEYCNDSSINIEYLGMINEFNSEPATATTTDKQSQSQSQSQSEEQKSQSQSQSQENQHHQFEQSDNNLLQDPSHLISSTIAKINNNNPWDSLNENTIKHALDLIVDKTNYPILICCGMGRHRTGTVIGCLRRLQHWNLNSVSEEYRRFTGSRGGRILVELLIESFNIDLVNINWELAPDWLK
;
A
#
# COMPACT_ATOMS: atom_id res chain seq x y z
N MET A 1 -46.04 -16.75 7.64
CA MET A 1 -45.65 -15.34 7.44
C MET A 1 -45.11 -14.80 8.75
N ALA A 2 -43.78 -14.72 8.91
CA ALA A 2 -43.18 -14.18 10.13
C ALA A 2 -43.01 -12.66 9.96
N SER A 3 -43.84 -11.90 10.68
CA SER A 3 -43.75 -10.43 10.80
C SER A 3 -42.58 -10.08 11.71
N ILE A 4 -41.53 -9.46 11.17
CA ILE A 4 -40.43 -8.89 11.94
C ILE A 4 -40.79 -7.43 12.26
N THR A 5 -41.23 -7.18 13.49
CA THR A 5 -41.36 -5.83 14.06
C THR A 5 -40.03 -5.45 14.74
N SER A 6 -39.13 -4.74 14.04
CA SER A 6 -37.89 -4.24 14.66
C SER A 6 -38.06 -2.80 15.17
N ASN A 7 -38.32 -2.66 16.46
CA ASN A 7 -38.16 -1.40 17.20
C ASN A 7 -36.68 -1.24 17.60
N SER A 8 -35.87 -0.61 16.74
CA SER A 8 -34.52 -0.16 17.11
C SER A 8 -34.56 1.33 17.44
N GLN A 9 -34.52 1.66 18.73
CA GLN A 9 -34.36 3.03 19.25
C GLN A 9 -32.87 3.27 19.56
N ILE A 10 -32.30 4.34 19.00
CA ILE A 10 -30.92 4.78 19.27
C ILE A 10 -31.00 6.12 19.99
N LEU A 11 -30.30 6.24 21.13
CA LEU A 11 -30.20 7.47 21.92
C LEU A 11 -29.08 8.35 21.33
N ILE A 12 -29.42 9.58 20.91
CA ILE A 12 -28.44 10.58 20.44
C ILE A 12 -28.46 11.76 21.41
N ASN A 13 -27.32 12.05 22.04
CA ASN A 13 -27.13 13.27 22.84
C ASN A 13 -26.74 14.41 21.90
N ASN A 14 -27.71 15.24 21.52
CA ASN A 14 -27.44 16.54 20.92
C ASN A 14 -27.40 17.56 22.05
N ASP A 15 -26.22 17.87 22.58
CA ASP A 15 -25.92 19.18 23.16
C ASP A 15 -24.43 19.34 23.44
N SER A 16 -23.75 20.05 22.54
CA SER A 16 -22.40 20.56 22.71
C SER A 16 -22.44 21.97 23.31
N SER A 17 -23.00 22.11 24.52
CA SER A 17 -22.83 23.30 25.36
C SER A 17 -23.46 23.08 26.75
N THR A 18 -22.79 22.32 27.62
CA THR A 18 -22.76 22.42 29.10
C THR A 18 -22.31 21.08 29.69
N ASN A 19 -21.15 21.05 30.35
CA ASN A 19 -20.68 19.90 31.13
C ASN A 19 -21.48 19.77 32.44
N LYS A 20 -22.79 19.49 32.37
CA LYS A 20 -23.58 19.00 33.50
C LYS A 20 -24.03 17.59 33.19
N ALA A 21 -23.68 16.65 34.07
CA ALA A 21 -24.17 15.28 33.99
C ALA A 21 -25.72 15.30 33.91
N PRO A 22 -26.33 14.55 32.98
CA PRO A 22 -27.77 14.58 32.81
C PRO A 22 -28.43 14.03 34.07
N THR A 23 -29.16 14.88 34.78
CA THR A 23 -30.02 14.48 35.90
C THR A 23 -31.11 13.54 35.37
N THR A 24 -31.39 12.49 36.14
CA THR A 24 -32.10 11.23 35.82
C THR A 24 -33.55 11.31 35.28
N ASN A 25 -34.04 12.44 34.75
CA ASN A 25 -35.43 12.55 34.30
C ASN A 25 -35.55 12.74 32.77
N GLU A 26 -36.25 11.79 32.15
CA GLU A 26 -36.77 11.78 30.77
C GLU A 26 -35.75 11.74 29.61
N ARG A 27 -35.19 10.54 29.35
CA ARG A 27 -34.76 10.19 27.99
C ARG A 27 -36.01 10.10 27.10
N GLN A 28 -36.44 11.21 26.52
CA GLN A 28 -37.52 11.20 25.53
C GLN A 28 -37.08 10.40 24.30
N LEU A 29 -37.70 9.25 24.11
CA LEU A 29 -37.54 8.41 22.93
C LEU A 29 -38.09 9.18 21.71
N ARG A 30 -37.20 9.76 20.90
CA ARG A 30 -37.59 10.36 19.62
C ARG A 30 -37.66 9.29 18.54
N ARG A 31 -38.80 9.21 17.85
CA ARG A 31 -38.94 8.37 16.66
C ARG A 31 -38.29 9.09 15.48
N ILE A 32 -37.30 8.46 14.86
CA ILE A 32 -36.72 8.94 13.61
C ILE A 32 -37.72 8.65 12.49
N ASN A 33 -38.33 9.69 11.93
CA ASN A 33 -39.39 9.56 10.90
C ASN A 33 -38.86 9.74 9.47
N HIS A 34 -37.62 10.17 9.29
CA HIS A 34 -36.98 10.36 7.98
C HIS A 34 -35.48 10.06 8.08
N PRO A 35 -34.83 9.65 6.97
CA PRO A 35 -33.37 9.54 6.94
C PRO A 35 -32.71 10.92 7.19
N PRO A 36 -31.46 10.95 7.68
CA PRO A 36 -30.71 12.19 7.77
C PRO A 36 -30.54 12.86 6.40
N ASN A 37 -30.62 14.19 6.37
CA ASN A 37 -30.40 14.97 5.13
C ASN A 37 -28.95 14.87 4.64
N LEU A 38 -27.99 14.81 5.57
CA LEU A 38 -26.58 14.67 5.27
C LEU A 38 -26.18 13.20 5.30
N ARG A 39 -25.74 12.68 4.16
CA ARG A 39 -25.14 11.34 4.07
C ARG A 39 -23.65 11.47 4.32
N ILE A 40 -23.18 10.83 5.38
CA ILE A 40 -21.76 10.71 5.72
C ILE A 40 -21.34 9.29 5.33
N VAL A 41 -20.51 9.17 4.29
CA VAL A 41 -20.10 7.87 3.74
C VAL A 41 -18.58 7.80 3.70
N PRO A 42 -17.92 6.97 4.52
CA PRO A 42 -16.47 6.83 4.45
C PRO A 42 -16.05 6.22 3.10
N PRO A 43 -14.84 6.53 2.59
CA PRO A 43 -14.31 5.89 1.39
C PRO A 43 -14.18 4.37 1.51
N LEU A 44 -14.02 3.69 0.37
CA LEU A 44 -13.74 2.26 0.32
C LEU A 44 -12.54 1.93 1.24
N ASN A 45 -12.63 0.84 2.01
CA ASN A 45 -11.54 0.38 2.88
C ASN A 45 -11.00 1.44 3.87
N PHE A 46 -11.82 2.44 4.24
CA PHE A 46 -11.44 3.44 5.23
C PHE A 46 -11.22 2.83 6.62
N CYS A 47 -10.15 3.25 7.31
CA CYS A 47 -9.91 2.92 8.72
C CYS A 47 -8.95 3.92 9.39
N PRO A 48 -9.19 4.34 10.64
CA PRO A 48 -8.15 4.95 11.47
C PRO A 48 -7.05 3.93 11.76
N VAL A 49 -5.80 4.27 11.44
CA VAL A 49 -4.62 3.44 11.71
C VAL A 49 -4.02 3.80 13.06
N GLU A 50 -3.85 5.10 13.30
CA GLU A 50 -3.41 5.72 14.56
C GLU A 50 -4.11 7.07 14.74
N ASN A 51 -3.84 7.77 15.85
CA ASN A 51 -4.41 9.09 16.09
C ASN A 51 -4.08 10.06 14.92
N GLN A 52 -5.13 10.53 14.23
CA GLN A 52 -5.05 11.42 13.06
C GLN A 52 -4.26 10.85 11.85
N LEU A 53 -4.01 9.54 11.82
CA LEU A 53 -3.50 8.79 10.66
C LEU A 53 -4.59 7.84 10.16
N TYR A 54 -4.99 7.99 8.91
CA TYR A 54 -6.06 7.23 8.30
C TYR A 54 -5.58 6.48 7.06
N ARG A 55 -6.25 5.38 6.72
CA ARG A 55 -6.07 4.68 5.43
C ARG A 55 -7.38 4.63 4.66
N SER A 56 -7.31 4.55 3.33
CA SER A 56 -8.47 4.20 2.48
C SER A 56 -8.09 3.77 1.07
N GLY A 57 -9.09 3.37 0.28
CA GLY A 57 -9.07 3.46 -1.17
C GLY A 57 -9.23 4.90 -1.66
N GLN A 58 -9.23 5.11 -2.98
CA GLN A 58 -9.39 6.45 -3.54
C GLN A 58 -10.77 7.01 -3.16
N PRO A 59 -10.83 8.20 -2.55
CA PRO A 59 -12.10 8.86 -2.29
C PRO A 59 -12.83 9.28 -3.56
N SER A 60 -14.15 9.39 -3.46
CA SER A 60 -15.04 9.92 -4.50
C SER A 60 -15.94 11.00 -3.92
N ILE A 61 -16.73 11.69 -4.76
CA ILE A 61 -17.61 12.79 -4.35
C ILE A 61 -18.51 12.44 -3.15
N ILE A 62 -19.06 11.21 -3.11
CA ILE A 62 -19.95 10.77 -2.02
C ILE A 62 -19.25 10.75 -0.65
N ASN A 63 -17.92 10.74 -0.62
CA ASN A 63 -17.11 10.65 0.59
C ASN A 63 -16.70 12.00 1.16
N GLN A 64 -16.81 13.09 0.38
CA GLN A 64 -16.29 14.40 0.76
C GLN A 64 -16.92 14.91 2.08
N SER A 65 -18.22 14.68 2.27
CA SER A 65 -18.92 15.07 3.51
C SER A 65 -18.32 14.42 4.76
N PHE A 66 -17.82 13.19 4.65
CA PHE A 66 -17.11 12.48 5.71
C PHE A 66 -15.68 13.00 5.86
N LEU A 67 -14.94 13.13 4.75
CA LEU A 67 -13.54 13.57 4.79
C LEU A 67 -13.36 14.98 5.35
N ASN A 68 -14.32 15.87 5.09
CA ASN A 68 -14.33 17.23 5.65
C ASN A 68 -14.37 17.23 7.18
N GLN A 69 -14.87 16.17 7.81
CA GLN A 69 -14.89 16.06 9.27
C GLN A 69 -13.50 15.70 9.85
N LEU A 70 -12.62 15.13 9.02
CA LEU A 70 -11.27 14.74 9.43
C LEU A 70 -10.28 15.90 9.40
N ASN A 71 -10.61 17.02 8.71
CA ASN A 71 -9.74 18.18 8.50
C ASN A 71 -8.34 17.77 8.02
N LEU A 72 -8.30 16.91 7.00
CA LEU A 72 -7.04 16.40 6.46
C LEU A 72 -6.14 17.54 6.00
N LYS A 73 -4.86 17.46 6.35
CA LYS A 73 -3.80 18.35 5.87
C LYS A 73 -3.04 17.75 4.70
N THR A 74 -2.77 16.45 4.77
CA THR A 74 -1.92 15.75 3.81
C THR A 74 -2.57 14.45 3.35
N ILE A 75 -2.46 14.14 2.06
CA ILE A 75 -2.81 12.83 1.50
C ILE A 75 -1.59 12.23 0.80
N ILE A 76 -1.23 11.00 1.16
CA ILE A 76 -0.20 10.22 0.48
C ILE A 76 -0.89 9.36 -0.60
N TRP A 77 -0.56 9.62 -1.87
CA TRP A 77 -1.05 8.86 -3.02
C TRP A 77 -0.02 7.82 -3.46
N LEU A 78 -0.38 6.55 -3.29
CA LEU A 78 0.51 5.42 -3.59
C LEU A 78 0.27 4.76 -4.95
N SER A 79 -0.64 5.27 -5.79
CA SER A 79 -0.86 4.69 -7.12
C SER A 79 0.13 5.26 -8.14
N SER A 80 0.53 4.42 -9.10
CA SER A 80 1.23 4.87 -10.31
C SER A 80 0.27 5.51 -11.31
N GLU A 81 -1.01 5.17 -11.23
CA GLU A 81 -2.06 5.86 -11.98
C GLU A 81 -2.34 7.23 -11.35
N GLU A 82 -2.69 8.20 -12.17
CA GLU A 82 -3.19 9.50 -11.73
C GLU A 82 -4.53 9.32 -10.99
N PRO A 83 -4.78 10.05 -9.89
CA PRO A 83 -6.11 10.06 -9.26
C PRO A 83 -7.18 10.62 -10.20
N THR A 84 -8.46 10.44 -9.86
CA THR A 84 -9.54 11.03 -10.68
C THR A 84 -9.61 12.54 -10.50
N ASP A 85 -10.04 13.25 -11.54
CA ASP A 85 -10.19 14.70 -11.56
C ASP A 85 -11.03 15.21 -10.38
N GLU A 86 -12.12 14.53 -10.02
CA GLU A 86 -13.00 14.96 -8.92
C GLU A 86 -12.32 14.83 -7.55
N PHE A 87 -11.38 13.90 -7.41
CA PHE A 87 -10.58 13.76 -6.19
C PHE A 87 -9.50 14.84 -6.12
N LEU A 88 -8.88 15.18 -7.25
CA LEU A 88 -7.92 16.29 -7.34
C LEU A 88 -8.59 17.64 -7.06
N GLU A 89 -9.76 17.88 -7.65
CA GLU A 89 -10.58 19.08 -7.41
C GLU A 89 -10.92 19.22 -5.92
N TYR A 90 -11.37 18.14 -5.28
CA TYR A 90 -11.63 18.12 -3.83
C TYR A 90 -10.42 18.53 -3.00
N CYS A 91 -9.23 17.99 -3.33
CA CYS A 91 -8.02 18.29 -2.58
C CYS A 91 -7.60 19.75 -2.77
N ASN A 92 -7.74 20.29 -3.98
CA ASN A 92 -7.49 21.70 -4.26
C ASN A 92 -8.44 22.62 -3.48
N ASP A 93 -9.75 22.35 -3.55
CA ASP A 93 -10.77 23.14 -2.86
C ASP A 93 -10.61 23.11 -1.33
N SER A 94 -10.13 21.99 -0.80
CA SER A 94 -9.91 21.80 0.64
C SER A 94 -8.49 22.21 1.09
N SER A 95 -7.64 22.71 0.18
CA SER A 95 -6.23 23.07 0.45
C SER A 95 -5.41 21.93 1.07
N ILE A 96 -5.63 20.70 0.59
CA ILE A 96 -4.94 19.48 1.04
C ILE A 96 -3.67 19.29 0.21
N ASN A 97 -2.53 19.06 0.89
CA ASN A 97 -1.29 18.69 0.21
C ASN A 97 -1.33 17.22 -0.25
N ILE A 98 -1.06 16.95 -1.52
CA ILE A 98 -0.98 15.58 -2.06
C ILE A 98 0.47 15.21 -2.36
N GLU A 99 0.93 14.13 -1.76
CA GLU A 99 2.27 13.55 -1.99
C GLU A 99 2.17 12.34 -2.92
N TYR A 100 2.60 12.49 -4.18
CA TYR A 100 2.50 11.47 -5.23
C TYR A 100 3.69 10.51 -5.20
N LEU A 101 3.65 9.52 -4.32
CA LEU A 101 4.77 8.58 -4.13
C LEU A 101 4.73 7.35 -5.05
N GLY A 102 3.54 6.98 -5.56
CA GLY A 102 3.39 5.85 -6.47
C GLY A 102 3.82 6.11 -7.91
N MET A 103 3.95 7.38 -8.31
CA MET A 103 4.29 7.79 -9.67
C MET A 103 5.80 7.97 -9.92
N ILE A 104 6.61 7.84 -8.87
CA ILE A 104 8.07 8.04 -8.95
C ILE A 104 8.70 6.79 -9.58
N ASN A 105 8.74 6.76 -10.92
CA ASN A 105 9.59 5.85 -11.67
C ASN A 105 11.04 6.35 -11.57
N GLU A 106 11.92 5.50 -11.03
CA GLU A 106 13.33 5.80 -10.79
C GLU A 106 14.08 6.18 -12.09
N PHE A 107 14.19 7.49 -12.35
CA PHE A 107 15.11 8.08 -13.32
C PHE A 107 16.33 8.75 -12.66
N ASN A 108 16.68 8.33 -11.45
CA ASN A 108 17.93 8.75 -10.81
C ASN A 108 18.91 7.57 -10.72
N SER A 109 19.37 7.10 -11.88
CA SER A 109 20.71 6.51 -11.96
C SER A 109 21.68 7.65 -12.23
N GLU A 110 22.42 8.07 -11.20
CA GLU A 110 23.58 8.93 -11.42
C GLU A 110 24.55 8.23 -12.39
N PRO A 111 25.10 8.93 -13.40
CA PRO A 111 26.07 8.34 -14.29
C PRO A 111 27.38 8.12 -13.52
N ALA A 112 27.79 6.86 -13.37
CA ALA A 112 29.13 6.50 -12.93
C ALA A 112 30.15 7.20 -13.82
N THR A 113 31.06 7.92 -13.18
CA THR A 113 32.20 8.62 -13.75
C THR A 113 33.06 7.66 -14.58
N ALA A 114 32.94 7.76 -15.91
CA ALA A 114 33.86 7.11 -16.85
C ALA A 114 35.25 7.75 -16.70
N THR A 115 36.16 7.03 -16.05
CA THR A 115 37.59 7.37 -16.06
C THR A 115 38.26 6.46 -17.09
N THR A 116 38.76 7.09 -18.15
CA THR A 116 39.53 6.54 -19.26
C THR A 116 40.70 5.68 -18.80
N THR A 117 40.85 4.47 -19.31
CA THR A 117 42.17 3.85 -19.50
C THR A 117 42.15 2.87 -20.66
N ASP A 118 42.93 3.21 -21.68
CA ASP A 118 43.15 2.49 -22.93
C ASP A 118 43.69 1.07 -22.71
N LYS A 119 43.14 0.06 -23.41
CA LYS A 119 43.90 -1.06 -23.99
C LYS A 119 43.26 -1.56 -25.28
N GLN A 120 44.01 -1.41 -26.36
CA GLN A 120 43.81 -1.94 -27.70
C GLN A 120 43.93 -3.47 -27.72
N SER A 121 43.04 -4.17 -28.44
CA SER A 121 43.38 -5.40 -29.18
C SER A 121 42.24 -5.85 -30.09
N GLN A 122 42.59 -6.02 -31.37
CA GLN A 122 41.79 -6.41 -32.53
C GLN A 122 41.53 -7.93 -32.58
N SER A 123 40.37 -8.35 -33.12
CA SER A 123 40.27 -9.54 -33.99
C SER A 123 38.94 -9.58 -34.76
N GLN A 124 39.02 -9.65 -36.08
CA GLN A 124 37.95 -9.75 -37.09
C GLN A 124 37.64 -11.22 -37.45
N SER A 125 36.39 -11.54 -37.84
CA SER A 125 36.01 -12.50 -38.92
C SER A 125 34.46 -12.66 -38.98
N GLN A 126 33.77 -12.16 -40.02
CA GLN A 126 33.15 -12.89 -41.18
C GLN A 126 31.89 -13.72 -40.81
N SER A 127 30.64 -13.42 -41.23
CA SER A 127 29.96 -13.35 -42.56
C SER A 127 28.92 -14.50 -42.71
N GLN A 128 27.62 -14.22 -42.70
CA GLN A 128 26.61 -14.32 -43.82
C GLN A 128 26.04 -15.72 -44.17
N SER A 129 24.69 -15.86 -44.10
CA SER A 129 23.75 -16.54 -45.05
C SER A 129 22.40 -16.88 -44.33
N GLU A 130 21.27 -16.23 -44.66
CA GLU A 130 20.16 -16.67 -45.56
C GLU A 130 19.31 -17.86 -45.01
N GLU A 131 18.08 -17.63 -44.51
CA GLU A 131 16.77 -17.64 -45.21
C GLU A 131 16.29 -19.04 -45.70
N GLN A 132 15.21 -19.60 -45.10
CA GLN A 132 14.05 -20.23 -45.78
C GLN A 132 13.13 -21.12 -44.88
N LYS A 133 11.84 -20.74 -44.88
CA LYS A 133 10.60 -21.55 -45.08
C LYS A 133 10.22 -22.78 -44.20
N SER A 134 9.09 -22.55 -43.51
CA SER A 134 7.80 -23.30 -43.54
C SER A 134 7.63 -24.71 -42.95
N GLN A 135 6.68 -24.79 -42.00
CA GLN A 135 5.59 -25.79 -41.82
C GLN A 135 5.92 -27.29 -41.68
N SER A 136 5.60 -27.85 -40.51
CA SER A 136 4.86 -29.14 -40.42
C SER A 136 4.32 -29.40 -39.01
N GLN A 137 3.15 -30.05 -38.98
CA GLN A 137 2.29 -30.37 -37.85
C GLN A 137 2.80 -31.55 -36.98
N SER A 138 2.50 -31.45 -35.67
CA SER A 138 1.89 -32.44 -34.77
C SER A 138 2.47 -33.87 -34.53
N GLN A 139 2.45 -34.26 -33.25
CA GLN A 139 2.26 -35.59 -32.63
C GLN A 139 3.49 -36.35 -32.08
N SER A 140 3.19 -37.17 -31.06
CA SER A 140 3.98 -38.18 -30.31
C SER A 140 4.96 -37.64 -29.24
N GLN A 141 4.64 -37.66 -27.93
CA GLN A 141 4.57 -38.77 -26.95
C GLN A 141 5.89 -39.50 -26.68
N GLU A 142 6.27 -39.47 -25.38
CA GLU A 142 7.05 -40.46 -24.61
C GLU A 142 8.40 -40.92 -25.15
N ASN A 143 9.49 -40.45 -24.49
CA ASN A 143 10.59 -41.27 -23.97
C ASN A 143 11.79 -40.36 -23.68
N GLN A 144 12.17 -40.22 -22.41
CA GLN A 144 13.57 -40.25 -21.96
C GLN A 144 13.63 -40.19 -20.43
N HIS A 145 13.57 -41.39 -19.86
CA HIS A 145 14.17 -41.73 -18.57
C HIS A 145 15.69 -41.88 -18.80
N HIS A 146 16.49 -41.54 -17.79
CA HIS A 146 17.96 -41.66 -17.70
C HIS A 146 18.83 -40.61 -18.42
N GLN A 147 19.25 -39.59 -17.68
CA GLN A 147 20.65 -39.16 -17.54
C GLN A 147 20.76 -38.10 -16.44
N PHE A 148 21.91 -38.05 -15.75
CA PHE A 148 22.31 -37.13 -14.67
C PHE A 148 22.06 -37.58 -13.21
N GLU A 149 22.68 -38.70 -12.84
CA GLU A 149 23.45 -38.77 -11.59
C GLU A 149 24.91 -38.40 -11.91
N GLN A 150 25.60 -37.72 -10.97
CA GLN A 150 27.01 -37.27 -10.99
C GLN A 150 27.27 -35.83 -11.47
N SER A 151 27.08 -34.88 -10.55
CA SER A 151 27.92 -33.69 -10.37
C SER A 151 27.65 -33.18 -8.95
N ASP A 152 28.40 -33.68 -7.98
CA ASP A 152 29.58 -33.01 -7.43
C ASP A 152 29.26 -31.73 -6.66
N ASN A 153 29.13 -31.91 -5.33
CA ASN A 153 29.74 -31.09 -4.29
C ASN A 153 30.03 -29.64 -4.66
N ASN A 154 29.07 -28.74 -4.44
CA ASN A 154 29.37 -27.35 -4.13
C ASN A 154 28.36 -26.76 -3.15
N LEU A 155 28.90 -26.34 -2.01
CA LEU A 155 28.52 -25.20 -1.20
C LEU A 155 27.12 -25.20 -0.58
N LEU A 156 27.10 -25.41 0.74
CA LEU A 156 26.12 -24.83 1.67
C LEU A 156 26.09 -23.31 1.45
N GLN A 157 25.27 -22.86 0.52
CA GLN A 157 25.02 -21.45 0.25
C GLN A 157 23.70 -21.09 0.93
N ASP A 158 23.72 -20.02 1.71
CA ASP A 158 22.58 -19.56 2.50
C ASP A 158 21.34 -19.35 1.61
N PRO A 159 20.20 -20.01 1.90
CA PRO A 159 18.97 -19.85 1.11
C PRO A 159 18.45 -18.40 1.05
N SER A 160 18.91 -17.50 1.92
CA SER A 160 18.55 -16.07 1.91
C SER A 160 18.83 -15.38 0.56
N HIS A 161 19.94 -15.71 -0.11
CA HIS A 161 20.28 -15.11 -1.42
C HIS A 161 19.35 -15.57 -2.55
N LEU A 162 18.91 -16.83 -2.51
CA LEU A 162 17.94 -17.35 -3.48
C LEU A 162 16.58 -16.67 -3.32
N ILE A 163 16.16 -16.44 -2.08
CA ILE A 163 14.91 -15.72 -1.75
C ILE A 163 15.00 -14.27 -2.27
N SER A 164 16.09 -13.57 -2.00
CA SER A 164 16.31 -12.19 -2.46
C SER A 164 16.28 -12.09 -4.00
N SER A 165 16.99 -12.97 -4.71
CA SER A 165 16.99 -12.98 -6.19
C SER A 165 15.64 -13.35 -6.79
N THR A 166 14.86 -14.19 -6.10
CA THR A 166 13.51 -14.57 -6.50
C THR A 166 12.54 -13.42 -6.29
N ILE A 167 12.61 -12.73 -5.14
CA ILE A 167 11.81 -11.53 -4.85
C ILE A 167 12.12 -10.42 -5.89
N ALA A 168 13.39 -10.18 -6.20
CA ALA A 168 13.80 -9.17 -7.18
C ALA A 168 13.27 -9.50 -8.59
N LYS A 169 13.34 -10.76 -9.03
CA LYS A 169 12.78 -11.18 -10.33
C LYS A 169 11.26 -11.10 -10.37
N ILE A 170 10.58 -11.34 -9.26
CA ILE A 170 9.12 -11.25 -9.18
C ILE A 170 8.66 -9.79 -9.21
N ASN A 171 9.40 -8.88 -8.56
CA ASN A 171 9.08 -7.45 -8.52
C ASN A 171 9.06 -6.79 -9.92
N ASN A 172 9.74 -7.35 -10.92
CA ASN A 172 9.73 -6.82 -12.29
C ASN A 172 8.57 -7.32 -13.17
N ASN A 173 7.73 -8.25 -12.70
CA ASN A 173 6.75 -8.92 -13.58
C ASN A 173 5.29 -8.55 -13.33
N ASN A 174 4.98 -7.69 -12.35
CA ASN A 174 3.63 -7.19 -12.18
C ASN A 174 3.64 -5.71 -11.79
N PRO A 175 3.38 -4.78 -12.74
CA PRO A 175 3.42 -3.34 -12.48
C PRO A 175 2.39 -2.90 -11.42
N TRP A 176 1.42 -3.75 -11.11
CA TRP A 176 0.32 -3.46 -10.19
C TRP A 176 0.62 -3.72 -8.71
N ASP A 177 1.80 -4.23 -8.35
CA ASP A 177 2.01 -4.82 -7.03
C ASP A 177 3.13 -4.25 -6.17
N SER A 178 4.27 -3.91 -6.74
CA SER A 178 5.46 -3.68 -5.92
C SER A 178 5.78 -2.19 -5.82
N LEU A 179 5.49 -1.60 -4.65
CA LEU A 179 6.17 -0.37 -4.25
C LEU A 179 7.67 -0.69 -4.10
N ASN A 180 8.54 0.18 -4.59
CA ASN A 180 9.97 0.06 -4.32
C ASN A 180 10.27 0.44 -2.85
N GLU A 181 11.44 0.03 -2.36
CA GLU A 181 11.86 0.31 -0.97
C GLU A 181 11.92 1.81 -0.68
N ASN A 182 12.35 2.61 -1.66
CA ASN A 182 12.46 4.06 -1.56
C ASN A 182 11.10 4.74 -1.35
N THR A 183 10.06 4.32 -2.07
CA THR A 183 8.68 4.81 -1.95
C THR A 183 8.09 4.43 -0.60
N ILE A 184 8.34 3.20 -0.12
CA ILE A 184 7.89 2.77 1.22
C ILE A 184 8.58 3.63 2.29
N LYS A 185 9.91 3.78 2.21
CA LYS A 185 10.70 4.62 3.12
C LYS A 185 10.16 6.06 3.13
N HIS A 186 9.96 6.67 1.97
CA HIS A 186 9.49 8.05 1.86
C HIS A 186 8.07 8.20 2.44
N ALA A 187 7.18 7.23 2.20
CA ALA A 187 5.85 7.24 2.80
C ALA A 187 5.92 7.16 4.34
N LEU A 188 6.84 6.35 4.89
CA LEU A 188 7.06 6.25 6.33
C LEU A 188 7.68 7.53 6.89
N ASP A 189 8.64 8.15 6.21
CA ASP A 189 9.23 9.43 6.62
C ASP A 189 8.15 10.53 6.77
N LEU A 190 7.16 10.57 5.87
CA LEU A 190 6.02 11.49 5.98
C LEU A 190 5.10 11.16 7.15
N ILE A 191 4.87 9.87 7.44
CA ILE A 191 4.00 9.42 8.54
C ILE A 191 4.65 9.68 9.91
N VAL A 192 5.97 9.54 10.04
CA VAL A 192 6.66 9.78 11.31
C VAL A 192 6.86 11.27 11.62
N ASP A 193 6.44 12.18 10.74
CA ASP A 193 6.47 13.62 10.96
C ASP A 193 5.06 14.16 11.31
N LYS A 194 4.89 14.59 12.56
CA LYS A 194 3.63 15.16 13.09
C LYS A 194 3.19 16.43 12.36
N THR A 195 4.09 17.12 11.64
CA THR A 195 3.72 18.33 10.89
C THR A 195 2.81 18.02 9.71
N ASN A 196 2.74 16.77 9.24
CA ASN A 196 1.88 16.36 8.12
C ASN A 196 0.44 16.04 8.53
N TYR A 197 0.13 16.03 9.82
CA TYR A 197 -1.16 15.57 10.36
C TYR A 197 -2.25 16.65 10.32
N PRO A 198 -3.54 16.26 10.18
CA PRO A 198 -4.06 14.91 9.95
C PRO A 198 -3.76 14.37 8.56
N ILE A 199 -3.42 13.08 8.46
CA ILE A 199 -2.89 12.48 7.24
C ILE A 199 -3.71 11.26 6.82
N LEU A 200 -3.97 11.13 5.51
CA LEU A 200 -4.63 9.98 4.91
C LEU A 200 -3.68 9.31 3.90
N ILE A 201 -3.51 8.00 4.00
CA ILE A 201 -2.78 7.20 3.00
C ILE A 201 -3.75 6.42 2.13
N CYS A 202 -3.64 6.56 0.82
CA CYS A 202 -4.55 5.88 -0.10
C CYS A 202 -3.89 5.43 -1.42
N CYS A 203 -4.52 4.45 -2.03
CA CYS A 203 -4.30 4.03 -3.41
C CYS A 203 -5.66 3.65 -4.01
N GLY A 204 -5.75 3.25 -5.28
CA GLY A 204 -7.05 2.94 -5.92
C GLY A 204 -8.07 2.19 -5.04
N MET A 205 -7.70 1.04 -4.45
CA MET A 205 -8.60 0.24 -3.60
C MET A 205 -8.26 0.23 -2.11
N GLY A 206 -7.13 0.83 -1.70
CA GLY A 206 -6.68 0.79 -0.30
C GLY A 206 -6.31 -0.61 0.19
N ARG A 207 -5.82 -1.48 -0.71
CA ARG A 207 -5.47 -2.88 -0.46
C ARG A 207 -3.95 -3.06 -0.39
N HIS A 208 -3.31 -3.47 -1.48
CA HIS A 208 -1.91 -3.91 -1.52
C HIS A 208 -0.92 -2.79 -1.20
N ARG A 209 -0.90 -1.71 -1.99
CA ARG A 209 0.06 -0.60 -1.82
C ARG A 209 -0.08 0.08 -0.46
N THR A 210 -1.29 0.48 -0.10
CA THR A 210 -1.60 1.02 1.24
C THR A 210 -1.30 0.02 2.34
N GLY A 211 -1.65 -1.26 2.17
CA GLY A 211 -1.38 -2.32 3.12
C GLY A 211 0.11 -2.61 3.31
N THR A 212 0.93 -2.41 2.28
CA THR A 212 2.38 -2.56 2.33
C THR A 212 2.97 -1.50 3.26
N VAL A 213 2.66 -0.21 3.02
CA VAL A 213 3.15 0.88 3.86
C VAL A 213 2.66 0.76 5.30
N ILE A 214 1.36 0.46 5.51
CA ILE A 214 0.83 0.24 6.85
C ILE A 214 1.48 -0.97 7.52
N GLY A 215 1.73 -2.06 6.78
CA GLY A 215 2.44 -3.22 7.30
C GLY A 215 3.87 -2.89 7.75
N CYS A 216 4.61 -2.12 6.95
CA CYS A 216 5.94 -1.64 7.32
C CYS A 216 5.89 -0.66 8.51
N LEU A 217 4.85 0.17 8.61
CA LEU A 217 4.62 1.01 9.79
C LEU A 217 4.42 0.17 11.05
N ARG A 218 3.61 -0.90 10.99
CA ARG A 218 3.44 -1.81 12.14
C ARG A 218 4.75 -2.50 12.53
N ARG A 219 5.61 -2.80 11.56
CA ARG A 219 6.96 -3.32 11.82
C ARG A 219 7.84 -2.30 12.53
N LEU A 220 7.76 -1.03 12.14
CA LEU A 220 8.43 0.08 12.82
C LEU A 220 7.91 0.25 14.27
N GLN A 221 6.63 0.01 14.51
CA GLN A 221 6.02 -0.07 15.85
C GLN A 221 6.31 -1.39 16.59
N HIS A 222 7.20 -2.24 16.06
CA HIS A 222 7.60 -3.53 16.63
C HIS A 222 6.46 -4.55 16.81
N TRP A 223 5.42 -4.49 15.98
CA TRP A 223 4.42 -5.57 15.93
C TRP A 223 5.07 -6.87 15.43
N ASN A 224 4.62 -7.99 15.99
CA ASN A 224 5.01 -9.31 15.48
C ASN A 224 4.41 -9.55 14.08
N LEU A 225 5.13 -10.27 13.22
CA LEU A 225 4.75 -10.48 11.81
C LEU A 225 3.38 -11.13 11.63
N ASN A 226 2.95 -11.99 12.56
CA ASN A 226 1.64 -12.62 12.49
C ASN A 226 0.51 -11.59 12.62
N SER A 227 0.63 -10.67 13.59
CA SER A 227 -0.33 -9.58 13.78
C SER A 227 -0.32 -8.59 12.61
N VAL A 228 0.86 -8.26 12.06
CA VAL A 228 0.99 -7.41 10.86
C VAL A 228 0.27 -8.05 9.67
N SER A 229 0.56 -9.32 9.42
CA SER A 229 -0.03 -10.07 8.30
C SER A 229 -1.54 -10.25 8.46
N GLU A 230 -2.03 -10.43 9.69
CA GLU A 230 -3.46 -10.48 9.97
C GLU A 230 -4.15 -9.15 9.65
N GLU A 231 -3.59 -8.01 10.08
CA GLU A 231 -4.13 -6.69 9.74
C GLU A 231 -4.15 -6.48 8.22
N TYR A 232 -3.05 -6.80 7.52
CA TYR A 232 -2.99 -6.73 6.06
C TYR A 232 -4.11 -7.53 5.39
N ARG A 233 -4.27 -8.81 5.76
CA ARG A 233 -5.27 -9.71 5.16
C ARG A 233 -6.71 -9.26 5.40
N ARG A 234 -6.99 -8.60 6.54
CA ARG A 234 -8.31 -8.00 6.83
C ARG A 234 -8.71 -6.97 5.77
N PHE A 235 -7.77 -6.16 5.27
CA PHE A 235 -8.06 -5.13 4.26
C PHE A 235 -8.02 -5.62 2.81
N THR A 236 -7.38 -6.76 2.53
CA THR A 236 -7.40 -7.36 1.20
C THR A 236 -8.66 -8.20 0.93
N GLY A 237 -9.35 -8.64 1.97
CA GLY A 237 -10.50 -9.55 1.89
C GLY A 237 -10.08 -11.02 1.75
N SER A 238 -11.06 -11.93 1.78
CA SER A 238 -10.88 -13.38 2.01
C SER A 238 -9.94 -14.12 1.04
N ARG A 239 -9.72 -13.60 -0.17
CA ARG A 239 -8.75 -14.13 -1.15
C ARG A 239 -7.88 -13.06 -1.82
N GLY A 240 -7.87 -11.86 -1.24
CA GLY A 240 -7.06 -10.77 -1.79
C GLY A 240 -5.62 -10.80 -1.34
N GLY A 241 -5.28 -11.49 -0.24
CA GLY A 241 -3.92 -11.51 0.30
C GLY A 241 -2.90 -11.96 -0.74
N ARG A 242 -1.89 -11.12 -0.97
CA ARG A 242 -0.75 -11.44 -1.85
C ARG A 242 0.46 -11.75 -0.98
N ILE A 243 0.95 -13.00 -1.05
CA ILE A 243 2.12 -13.45 -0.27
C ILE A 243 3.35 -12.59 -0.53
N LEU A 244 3.52 -12.08 -1.75
CA LEU A 244 4.62 -11.20 -2.11
C LEU A 244 4.62 -9.88 -1.34
N VAL A 245 3.44 -9.35 -1.02
CA VAL A 245 3.31 -8.17 -0.17
C VAL A 245 3.70 -8.48 1.27
N GLU A 246 3.31 -9.66 1.78
CA GLU A 246 3.70 -10.10 3.12
C GLU A 246 5.22 -10.29 3.23
N LEU A 247 5.84 -10.92 2.22
CA LEU A 247 7.30 -11.06 2.12
C LEU A 247 8.00 -9.70 2.00
N LEU A 248 7.43 -8.76 1.24
CA LEU A 248 7.98 -7.41 1.12
C LEU A 248 7.94 -6.65 2.47
N ILE A 249 6.83 -6.76 3.21
CA ILE A 249 6.71 -6.19 4.56
C ILE A 249 7.72 -6.84 5.52
N GLU A 250 7.92 -8.15 5.41
CA GLU A 250 8.89 -8.89 6.22
C GLU A 250 10.34 -8.46 5.92
N SER A 251 10.68 -8.31 4.63
CA SER A 251 12.04 -8.01 4.18
C SER A 251 12.43 -6.53 4.27
N PHE A 252 11.44 -5.62 4.39
CA PHE A 252 11.72 -4.17 4.44
C PHE A 252 12.60 -3.82 5.64
N ASN A 253 13.72 -3.14 5.37
CA ASN A 253 14.61 -2.68 6.41
C ASN A 253 14.06 -1.41 7.10
N ILE A 254 13.52 -1.58 8.29
CA ILE A 254 12.93 -0.49 9.09
C ILE A 254 13.95 0.57 9.54
N ASP A 255 15.24 0.22 9.62
CA ASP A 255 16.30 1.12 10.06
C ASP A 255 16.60 2.24 9.04
N LEU A 256 16.05 2.14 7.84
CA LEU A 256 16.16 3.18 6.80
C LEU A 256 15.28 4.41 7.08
N VAL A 257 14.29 4.30 7.95
CA VAL A 257 13.35 5.40 8.24
C VAL A 257 14.01 6.42 9.17
N ASN A 258 14.07 7.68 8.74
CA ASN A 258 14.74 8.73 9.50
C ASN A 258 13.76 9.41 10.46
N ILE A 259 13.76 9.00 11.73
CA ILE A 259 12.83 9.56 12.73
C ILE A 259 13.49 10.73 13.47
N ASN A 260 12.93 11.93 13.28
CA ASN A 260 13.20 13.05 14.18
C ASN A 260 12.24 12.98 15.39
N TRP A 261 12.75 12.56 16.54
CA TRP A 261 11.95 12.36 17.76
C TRP A 261 11.26 13.63 18.29
N GLU A 262 11.74 14.83 17.94
CA GLU A 262 11.08 16.09 18.28
C GLU A 262 9.78 16.30 17.48
N LEU A 263 9.78 15.84 16.22
CA LEU A 263 8.66 15.91 15.29
C LEU A 263 7.85 14.62 15.24
N ALA A 264 8.26 13.56 15.96
CA ALA A 264 7.50 12.32 16.02
C ALA A 264 6.10 12.54 16.64
N PRO A 265 5.05 11.90 16.10
CA PRO A 265 3.72 11.91 16.70
C PRO A 265 3.70 11.12 18.01
N ASP A 266 2.79 11.47 18.91
CA ASP A 266 2.80 10.93 20.28
C ASP A 266 2.50 9.44 20.38
N TRP A 267 1.85 8.85 19.38
CA TRP A 267 1.61 7.40 19.33
C TRP A 267 2.86 6.58 18.98
N LEU A 268 3.94 7.23 18.50
CA LEU A 268 5.21 6.57 18.13
C LEU A 268 6.29 6.67 19.23
N LYS A 269 6.14 7.61 20.18
CA LYS A 269 7.08 7.83 21.29
C LYS A 269 6.86 6.83 22.40
#